data_AF-A0A371EBX0-F1
#
_entry.id   AF-A0A371EBX0-F1
#
_cell.length_a   1.000
_cell.length_b   1.000
_cell.length_c   1.000
_cell.angle_alpha   90.00
_cell.angle_beta   90.00
_cell.angle_gamma   90.00
#
_symmetry.space_group_name_H-M   'P 1'
#
loop_
_entity.id
_entity.type
_entity.pdbx_description
1 polymer ?
#
loop_
_entity_poly.entity_id
_entity_poly.type
_entity_poly.pdbx_seq_one_letter_code
_entity_poly.pdbx_strand_id
1 'polypeptide(L)'
;MFSSSTSFFLCLLFFSLTFSHVLCMRRVMTLWCGAVLGDKIFTGTYGVNYGRVADNLPPPESVVTLLKAAKIRNIRIYDADHQVLTAFKGSGIGIIICLPNELLKEISGSEDRATNWIKQNVEPFLPGTRIRGIAVGNEILGGTDLGLWEALLGAAKNLYSVLDRLGLAHQIQVSSPHSEAVFSNSYPPSACTFREDVLPFMKPLLQFFSQIGTPFYINAYPFLAYKNDPQHININYALFKKNPGIYDAKTKLHYDNMFLAQIDAAYIALEKIGFDKMEVIVSETGWASRGDDNEAGATVKNARTYNKNLRKLLLKKKGTPYRPKSVVRAYIFALFNENLKPGPTSERNFGLFKPDGSIAYDIGFTGLVPSSATSSFLSFKQLCISGYRIFLYNGFYNLCGFPSSSSCVIIGDKIEFTSEFNDSLDSRHKERMWLEMPLVGEFHKMPPHIKIGLLAGLSELEIFYHLISREGNIISANPIGAVSTTNPTNITLNRGGEHYFICGVGRHCSNGQRLAIAVSASSTAIPPAATTAPPSSSAPTSFPAFIPLLFFSLFIIISF
;
A
#
# COMPACT_ATOMS: atom_id res chain seq x y z
N MET A 1 -54.77 22.53 59.63
CA MET A 1 -53.31 22.61 59.43
C MET A 1 -52.93 21.62 58.34
N PHE A 2 -52.95 22.05 57.08
CA PHE A 2 -52.40 21.31 55.96
C PHE A 2 -50.98 21.84 55.71
N SER A 3 -49.94 21.04 55.95
CA SER A 3 -48.64 21.20 55.26
C SER A 3 -47.70 20.06 55.64
N SER A 4 -47.70 18.97 54.88
CA SER A 4 -46.54 18.07 54.82
C SER A 4 -46.47 17.29 53.49
N SER A 5 -47.59 17.06 52.81
CA SER A 5 -47.58 16.36 51.51
C SER A 5 -47.19 17.22 50.29
N THR A 6 -47.20 18.55 50.41
CA THR A 6 -46.84 19.46 49.30
C THR A 6 -45.32 19.63 49.12
N SER A 7 -44.52 19.37 50.16
CA SER A 7 -43.06 19.56 50.10
C SER A 7 -42.35 18.39 49.40
N PHE A 8 -42.86 17.16 49.54
CA PHE A 8 -42.25 15.98 48.92
C PHE A 8 -42.50 15.90 47.40
N PHE A 9 -43.69 16.31 46.95
CA PHE A 9 -44.02 16.37 45.51
C PHE A 9 -43.26 17.49 44.77
N LEU A 10 -43.02 18.64 45.42
CA LEU A 10 -42.19 19.69 44.84
C LEU A 10 -40.73 19.23 44.67
N CYS A 11 -40.18 18.48 45.63
CA CYS A 11 -38.78 18.05 45.57
C CYS A 11 -38.50 17.03 44.44
N LEU A 12 -39.46 16.16 44.12
CA LEU A 12 -39.39 15.22 42.99
C LEU A 12 -39.54 15.90 41.62
N LEU A 13 -40.38 16.94 41.53
CA LEU A 13 -40.50 17.76 40.32
C LEU A 13 -39.23 18.60 40.06
N PHE A 14 -38.59 19.13 41.10
CA PHE A 14 -37.30 19.83 40.97
C PHE A 14 -36.16 18.87 40.59
N PHE A 15 -36.15 17.62 41.05
CA PHE A 15 -35.16 16.62 40.62
C PHE A 15 -35.39 16.14 39.18
N SER A 16 -36.63 16.03 38.69
CA SER A 16 -36.90 15.63 37.29
C SER A 16 -36.67 16.77 36.28
N LEU A 17 -36.90 18.02 36.69
CA LEU A 17 -36.64 19.22 35.87
C LEU A 17 -35.14 19.53 35.80
N THR A 18 -34.38 19.32 36.87
CA THR A 18 -32.91 19.52 36.85
C THR A 18 -32.18 18.41 36.08
N PHE A 19 -32.65 17.16 36.11
CA PHE A 19 -32.08 16.08 35.30
C PHE A 19 -32.37 16.26 33.79
N SER A 20 -33.55 16.78 33.44
CA SER A 20 -33.90 17.09 32.04
C SER A 20 -33.08 18.27 31.48
N HIS A 21 -32.77 19.28 32.29
CA HIS A 21 -31.90 20.38 31.86
C HIS A 21 -30.41 19.99 31.78
N VAL A 22 -29.92 19.08 32.62
CA VAL A 22 -28.53 18.60 32.54
C VAL A 22 -28.33 17.66 31.35
N LEU A 23 -29.31 16.80 30.99
CA LEU A 23 -29.26 16.03 29.74
C LEU A 23 -29.45 16.90 28.49
N CYS A 24 -30.32 17.91 28.55
CA CYS A 24 -30.53 18.87 27.47
C CYS A 24 -29.28 19.75 27.24
N MET A 25 -28.63 20.24 28.30
CA MET A 25 -27.36 20.98 28.18
C MET A 25 -26.19 20.11 27.74
N ARG A 26 -26.17 18.80 28.04
CA ARG A 26 -25.15 17.88 27.47
C ARG A 26 -25.37 17.65 25.97
N ARG A 27 -26.62 17.62 25.49
CA ARG A 27 -26.93 17.57 24.05
C ARG A 27 -26.72 18.91 23.34
N VAL A 28 -26.97 20.03 24.01
CA VAL A 28 -26.81 21.38 23.43
C VAL A 28 -25.35 21.87 23.46
N MET A 29 -24.54 21.51 24.46
CA MET A 29 -23.09 21.80 24.43
C MET A 29 -22.32 20.95 23.42
N THR A 30 -22.84 19.78 23.02
CA THR A 30 -22.24 19.02 21.91
C THR A 30 -22.57 19.64 20.54
N LEU A 31 -23.57 20.54 20.47
CA LEU A 31 -23.92 21.30 19.28
C LEU A 31 -23.13 22.62 19.13
N TRP A 32 -22.38 23.04 20.16
CA TRP A 32 -21.72 24.35 20.19
C TRP A 32 -20.20 24.29 20.42
N CYS A 33 -19.63 23.13 20.11
CA CYS A 33 -18.22 23.01 19.76
C CYS A 33 -18.18 22.01 18.61
N GLY A 34 -18.31 22.50 17.37
CA GLY A 34 -18.12 21.71 16.17
C GLY A 34 -16.68 21.21 16.14
N ALA A 35 -16.39 20.15 16.89
CA ALA A 35 -15.17 19.40 16.76
C ALA A 35 -15.19 18.84 15.34
N VAL A 36 -14.44 19.49 14.46
CA VAL A 36 -14.27 19.09 13.06
C VAL A 36 -13.91 17.61 13.08
N LEU A 37 -14.73 16.76 12.42
CA LEU A 37 -14.49 15.32 12.39
C LEU A 37 -13.07 14.99 11.92
N GLY A 38 -12.46 15.85 11.10
CA GLY A 38 -11.07 15.77 10.67
C GLY A 38 -10.06 15.49 11.78
N ASP A 39 -10.20 16.14 12.95
CA ASP A 39 -9.30 15.96 14.09
C ASP A 39 -9.42 14.56 14.75
N LYS A 40 -10.59 13.93 14.63
CA LYS A 40 -10.86 12.59 15.19
C LYS A 40 -10.50 11.47 14.22
N ILE A 41 -10.51 11.75 12.92
CA ILE A 41 -10.31 10.78 11.84
C ILE A 41 -8.84 10.69 11.43
N PHE A 42 -8.12 11.81 11.36
CA PHE A 42 -6.72 11.88 10.94
C PHE A 42 -5.77 12.02 12.14
N THR A 43 -4.93 11.01 12.39
CA THR A 43 -3.96 11.05 13.48
C THR A 43 -2.70 11.82 13.09
N GLY A 44 -2.51 13.03 13.61
CA GLY A 44 -1.35 13.88 13.28
C GLY A 44 -1.56 14.64 11.97
N THR A 45 -0.54 14.68 11.11
CA THR A 45 -0.55 15.49 9.88
C THR A 45 -0.06 14.76 8.63
N TYR A 46 0.43 13.53 8.78
CA TYR A 46 1.05 12.74 7.72
C TYR A 46 0.32 11.41 7.53
N GLY A 47 -0.08 11.13 6.29
CA GLY A 47 -0.60 9.85 5.83
C GLY A 47 0.03 9.44 4.51
N VAL A 48 -0.24 8.22 4.03
CA VAL A 48 0.22 7.77 2.70
C VAL A 48 -0.89 7.07 1.94
N ASN A 49 -0.88 7.19 0.62
CA ASN A 49 -1.73 6.41 -0.26
C ASN A 49 -1.08 5.04 -0.47
N TYR A 50 -1.77 3.97 -0.09
CA TYR A 50 -1.35 2.59 -0.32
C TYR A 50 -2.00 2.08 -1.60
N GLY A 51 -1.49 2.56 -2.73
CA GLY A 51 -1.80 2.05 -4.06
C GLY A 51 -1.25 0.65 -4.26
N ARG A 52 -1.98 -0.16 -5.03
CA ARG A 52 -1.70 -1.58 -5.28
C ARG A 52 -1.93 -1.98 -6.73
N VAL A 53 -1.84 -1.04 -7.67
CA VAL A 53 -1.86 -1.36 -9.11
C VAL A 53 -0.49 -1.92 -9.51
N ALA A 54 -0.18 -3.11 -8.99
CA ALA A 54 1.09 -3.79 -9.10
C ALA A 54 0.97 -5.28 -8.76
N ASP A 55 1.87 -6.11 -9.26
CA ASP A 55 1.91 -7.57 -9.06
C ASP A 55 3.11 -8.05 -8.23
N ASN A 56 3.94 -7.13 -7.74
CA ASN A 56 5.22 -7.42 -7.10
C ASN A 56 5.39 -6.76 -5.72
N LEU A 57 4.28 -6.37 -5.08
CA LEU A 57 4.29 -5.71 -3.78
C LEU A 57 4.38 -6.71 -2.61
N PRO A 58 4.84 -6.28 -1.43
CA PRO A 58 4.84 -7.13 -0.24
C PRO A 58 3.40 -7.44 0.20
N PRO A 59 3.18 -8.57 0.87
CA PRO A 59 1.86 -8.90 1.42
C PRO A 59 1.44 -7.86 2.47
N PRO A 60 0.12 -7.64 2.67
CA PRO A 60 -0.41 -6.62 3.58
C PRO A 60 0.17 -6.63 5.01
N GLU A 61 0.49 -7.80 5.57
CA GLU A 61 1.08 -7.95 6.91
C GLU A 61 2.49 -7.34 6.99
N SER A 62 3.29 -7.54 5.95
CA SER A 62 4.60 -6.90 5.81
C SER A 62 4.45 -5.39 5.66
N VAL A 63 3.41 -4.93 4.95
CA VAL A 63 3.10 -3.51 4.82
C VAL A 63 2.71 -2.88 6.16
N VAL A 64 1.94 -3.57 7.01
CA VAL A 64 1.66 -3.12 8.38
C VAL A 64 2.95 -2.95 9.18
N THR A 65 3.88 -3.90 9.06
CA THR A 65 5.19 -3.84 9.73
C THR A 65 5.98 -2.61 9.25
N LEU A 66 6.03 -2.39 7.94
CA LEU A 66 6.69 -1.24 7.33
C LEU A 66 6.10 0.09 7.83
N LEU A 67 4.78 0.24 7.81
CA LEU A 67 4.09 1.45 8.25
C LEU A 67 4.33 1.75 9.73
N LYS A 68 4.32 0.71 10.59
CA LYS A 68 4.65 0.85 12.02
C LYS A 68 6.09 1.31 12.21
N ALA A 69 7.05 0.73 11.50
CA ALA A 69 8.46 1.13 11.55
C ALA A 69 8.65 2.59 11.09
N ALA A 70 7.96 2.97 10.01
CA ALA A 70 7.95 4.34 9.49
C ALA A 70 7.15 5.34 10.36
N LYS A 71 6.45 4.85 11.40
CA LYS A 71 5.53 5.62 12.27
C LYS A 71 4.41 6.33 11.50
N ILE A 72 3.98 5.75 10.38
CA ILE A 72 2.85 6.21 9.59
C ILE A 72 1.57 5.65 10.21
N ARG A 73 0.61 6.53 10.51
CA ARG A 73 -0.61 6.18 11.25
C ARG A 73 -1.89 6.34 10.46
N ASN A 74 -1.81 6.88 9.24
CA ASN A 74 -2.95 7.10 8.37
C ASN A 74 -2.60 6.57 6.99
N ILE A 75 -3.48 5.74 6.45
CA ILE A 75 -3.40 5.31 5.06
C ILE A 75 -4.72 5.54 4.34
N ARG A 76 -4.64 5.64 3.03
CA ARG A 76 -5.79 5.58 2.12
C ARG A 76 -5.55 4.44 1.13
N ILE A 77 -6.56 3.60 0.91
CA ILE A 77 -6.60 2.59 -0.16
C ILE A 77 -7.71 2.96 -1.15
N TYR A 78 -7.59 2.46 -2.38
CA TYR A 78 -8.47 2.83 -3.51
C TYR A 78 -9.59 1.82 -3.77
N ASP A 79 -9.82 0.95 -2.80
CA ASP A 79 -10.84 -0.10 -2.82
C ASP A 79 -11.26 -0.39 -1.35
N ALA A 80 -11.93 -1.52 -1.12
CA ALA A 80 -12.19 -2.06 0.21
C ALA A 80 -11.71 -3.51 0.34
N ASP A 81 -10.48 -3.79 -0.08
CA ASP A 81 -9.90 -5.13 -0.11
C ASP A 81 -9.82 -5.79 1.27
N HIS A 82 -10.42 -6.98 1.36
CA HIS A 82 -10.57 -7.70 2.63
C HIS A 82 -9.25 -8.26 3.16
N GLN A 83 -8.26 -8.54 2.31
CA GLN A 83 -6.94 -9.01 2.75
C GLN A 83 -6.21 -7.89 3.50
N VAL A 84 -6.22 -6.67 2.96
CA VAL A 84 -5.68 -5.50 3.65
C VAL A 84 -6.44 -5.20 4.92
N LEU A 85 -7.77 -5.16 4.88
CA LEU A 85 -8.56 -4.87 6.07
C LEU A 85 -8.34 -5.92 7.18
N THR A 86 -8.15 -7.19 6.83
CA THR A 86 -7.82 -8.26 7.78
C THR A 86 -6.41 -8.08 8.36
N ALA A 87 -5.40 -7.86 7.51
CA ALA A 87 -4.01 -7.71 7.97
C ALA A 87 -3.81 -6.50 8.89
N PHE A 88 -4.60 -5.43 8.70
CA PHE A 88 -4.52 -4.23 9.52
C PHE A 88 -5.25 -4.33 10.87
N LYS A 89 -5.90 -5.46 11.16
CA LYS A 89 -6.56 -5.71 12.46
C LYS A 89 -5.56 -5.54 13.60
N GLY A 90 -5.92 -4.74 14.61
CA GLY A 90 -5.07 -4.46 15.77
C GLY A 90 -3.79 -3.65 15.47
N SER A 91 -3.61 -3.16 14.23
CA SER A 91 -2.42 -2.38 13.87
C SER A 91 -2.38 -0.99 14.52
N GLY A 92 -3.55 -0.44 14.84
CA GLY A 92 -3.72 0.93 15.32
C GLY A 92 -3.69 2.01 14.22
N ILE A 93 -3.42 1.64 12.96
CA ILE A 93 -3.35 2.52 11.79
C ILE A 93 -4.77 2.82 11.29
N GLY A 94 -5.09 4.10 11.07
CA GLY A 94 -6.36 4.53 10.50
C GLY A 94 -6.38 4.37 8.98
N ILE A 95 -7.49 3.85 8.44
CA ILE A 95 -7.64 3.54 7.01
C ILE A 95 -8.83 4.32 6.44
N ILE A 96 -8.61 5.07 5.37
CA ILE A 96 -9.67 5.49 4.46
C ILE A 96 -9.78 4.43 3.35
N ILE A 97 -10.94 3.82 3.23
CA ILE A 97 -11.27 2.92 2.11
C ILE A 97 -11.99 3.71 1.02
N CYS A 98 -12.03 3.19 -0.20
CA CYS A 98 -12.71 3.85 -1.32
C CYS A 98 -13.94 3.06 -1.73
N LEU A 99 -15.04 3.75 -2.02
CA LEU A 99 -16.04 3.25 -2.94
C LEU A 99 -15.48 3.47 -4.36
N PRO A 100 -15.19 2.41 -5.12
CA PRO A 100 -14.68 2.54 -6.49
C PRO A 100 -15.69 3.26 -7.42
N ASN A 101 -15.18 3.95 -8.44
CA ASN A 101 -15.97 4.83 -9.31
C ASN A 101 -17.10 4.08 -10.04
N GLU A 102 -16.87 2.79 -10.33
CA GLU A 102 -17.73 1.90 -11.11
C GLU A 102 -18.99 1.54 -10.32
N LEU A 103 -18.92 1.55 -8.98
CA LEU A 103 -20.05 1.28 -8.10
C LEU A 103 -20.88 2.54 -7.79
N LEU A 104 -20.43 3.72 -8.20
CA LEU A 104 -21.04 4.99 -7.80
C LEU A 104 -22.52 5.09 -8.21
N LYS A 105 -22.84 4.71 -9.46
CA LYS A 105 -24.21 4.73 -10.00
C LYS A 105 -25.12 3.74 -9.26
N GLU A 106 -24.65 2.53 -8.99
CA GLU A 106 -25.40 1.50 -8.24
C GLU A 106 -25.73 1.96 -6.82
N ILE A 107 -24.71 2.45 -6.09
CA ILE A 107 -24.86 2.90 -4.70
C ILE A 107 -25.71 4.16 -4.62
N SER A 108 -25.62 5.05 -5.60
CA SER A 108 -26.48 6.24 -5.67
C SER A 108 -27.95 5.88 -5.89
N GLY A 109 -28.23 4.88 -6.71
CA GLY A 109 -29.60 4.48 -7.07
C GLY A 109 -30.34 3.68 -5.99
N SER A 110 -29.64 3.14 -4.99
CA SER A 110 -30.26 2.26 -4.00
C SER A 110 -29.55 2.29 -2.64
N GLU A 111 -30.28 2.69 -1.61
CA GLU A 111 -29.79 2.63 -0.22
C GLU A 111 -29.61 1.18 0.26
N ASP A 112 -30.35 0.21 -0.28
CA ASP A 112 -30.14 -1.22 0.00
C ASP A 112 -28.80 -1.71 -0.53
N ARG A 113 -28.37 -1.22 -1.71
CA ARG A 113 -27.03 -1.49 -2.24
C ARG A 113 -25.95 -0.86 -1.36
N ALA A 114 -26.15 0.37 -0.90
CA ALA A 114 -25.26 1.00 0.08
C ALA A 114 -25.17 0.19 1.40
N THR A 115 -26.32 -0.30 1.87
CA THR A 115 -26.42 -1.14 3.08
C THR A 115 -25.63 -2.44 2.92
N ASN A 116 -25.82 -3.14 1.80
CA ASN A 116 -25.10 -4.37 1.51
C ASN A 116 -23.60 -4.14 1.38
N TRP A 117 -23.19 -3.04 0.72
CA TRP A 117 -21.78 -2.69 0.60
C TRP A 117 -21.14 -2.45 1.98
N ILE A 118 -21.80 -1.72 2.88
CA ILE A 118 -21.30 -1.48 4.25
C ILE A 118 -21.23 -2.78 5.06
N LYS A 119 -22.26 -3.64 4.98
CA LYS A 119 -22.28 -4.95 5.65
C LYS A 119 -21.16 -5.89 5.17
N GLN A 120 -20.75 -5.77 3.91
CA GLN A 120 -19.70 -6.61 3.34
C GLN A 120 -18.30 -6.05 3.58
N ASN A 121 -18.13 -4.73 3.49
CA ASN A 121 -16.82 -4.09 3.38
C ASN A 121 -16.41 -3.29 4.61
N VAL A 122 -17.31 -3.06 5.56
CA VAL A 122 -17.06 -2.23 6.75
C VAL A 122 -17.34 -3.01 8.03
N GLU A 123 -18.58 -3.45 8.25
CA GLU A 123 -18.99 -4.10 9.52
C GLU A 123 -18.11 -5.28 9.94
N PRO A 124 -17.71 -6.23 9.05
CA PRO A 124 -16.95 -7.41 9.45
C PRO A 124 -15.56 -7.11 10.02
N PHE A 125 -15.02 -5.93 9.69
CA PHE A 125 -13.68 -5.52 10.10
C PHE A 125 -13.68 -4.69 11.38
N LEU A 126 -14.85 -4.24 11.86
CA LEU A 126 -14.98 -3.43 13.06
C LEU A 126 -15.18 -4.28 14.32
N PRO A 127 -14.69 -3.83 15.50
CA PRO A 127 -13.80 -2.68 15.71
C PRO A 127 -12.31 -3.00 15.50
N GLY A 128 -11.98 -4.22 15.05
CA GLY A 128 -10.62 -4.74 14.98
C GLY A 128 -9.69 -3.93 14.07
N THR A 129 -10.22 -3.44 12.94
CA THR A 129 -9.52 -2.59 11.98
C THR A 129 -10.09 -1.19 12.04
N ARG A 130 -9.21 -0.18 12.11
CA ARG A 130 -9.63 1.22 12.29
C ARG A 130 -9.98 1.85 10.93
N ILE A 131 -11.11 1.45 10.36
CA ILE A 131 -11.71 2.17 9.24
C ILE A 131 -12.15 3.54 9.75
N ARG A 132 -11.63 4.60 9.13
CA ARG A 132 -11.82 6.00 9.53
C ARG A 132 -12.61 6.80 8.51
N GLY A 133 -12.66 6.34 7.26
CA GLY A 133 -13.50 6.98 6.28
C GLY A 133 -13.76 6.14 5.05
N ILE A 134 -14.77 6.57 4.29
CA ILE A 134 -15.11 6.09 2.97
C ILE A 134 -14.95 7.28 2.01
N ALA A 135 -13.97 7.19 1.12
CA ALA A 135 -13.82 8.08 -0.04
C ALA A 135 -14.80 7.61 -1.12
N VAL A 136 -15.80 8.42 -1.43
CA VAL A 136 -16.84 8.13 -2.42
C VAL A 136 -16.34 8.57 -3.78
N GLY A 137 -15.84 7.61 -4.54
CA GLY A 137 -15.12 7.84 -5.79
C GLY A 137 -13.77 8.53 -5.60
N ASN A 138 -13.07 8.71 -6.72
CA ASN A 138 -11.82 9.46 -6.83
C ASN A 138 -11.87 10.37 -8.06
N GLU A 139 -11.68 11.67 -7.86
CA GLU A 139 -11.59 12.70 -8.91
C GLU A 139 -12.81 12.78 -9.86
N ILE A 140 -13.99 12.37 -9.40
CA ILE A 140 -15.21 12.26 -10.22
C ILE A 140 -15.49 13.53 -11.03
N LEU A 141 -15.58 14.68 -10.35
CA LEU A 141 -15.89 15.99 -10.97
C LEU A 141 -14.71 16.58 -11.77
N GLY A 142 -13.55 15.95 -11.71
CA GLY A 142 -12.40 16.26 -12.56
C GLY A 142 -12.42 15.53 -13.91
N GLY A 143 -13.16 14.42 -14.02
CA GLY A 143 -13.31 13.61 -15.23
C GLY A 143 -14.35 14.16 -16.22
N THR A 144 -14.87 13.31 -17.09
CA THR A 144 -15.81 13.70 -18.16
C THR A 144 -17.13 12.90 -18.18
N ASP A 145 -17.29 11.89 -17.32
CA ASP A 145 -18.54 11.10 -17.23
C ASP A 145 -19.59 11.83 -16.38
N LEU A 146 -20.50 12.53 -17.06
CA LEU A 146 -21.62 13.24 -16.44
C LEU A 146 -22.51 12.33 -15.57
N GLY A 147 -22.67 11.06 -15.94
CA GLY A 147 -23.46 10.13 -15.15
C GLY A 147 -22.79 9.80 -13.81
N LEU A 148 -21.46 9.85 -13.72
CA LEU A 148 -20.75 9.76 -12.43
C LEU A 148 -20.88 11.06 -11.64
N TRP A 149 -20.87 12.22 -12.30
CA TRP A 149 -21.08 13.51 -11.64
C TRP A 149 -22.45 13.57 -10.95
N GLU A 150 -23.50 13.15 -11.65
CA GLU A 150 -24.88 13.07 -11.14
C GLU A 150 -25.02 12.08 -9.98
N ALA A 151 -24.35 10.92 -10.05
CA ALA A 151 -24.43 9.89 -9.03
C ALA A 151 -23.68 10.22 -7.72
N LEU A 152 -22.71 11.14 -7.75
CA LEU A 152 -21.78 11.35 -6.63
C LEU A 152 -22.49 11.72 -5.32
N LEU A 153 -23.42 12.69 -5.38
CA LEU A 153 -24.13 13.15 -4.19
C LEU A 153 -25.03 12.06 -3.61
N GLY A 154 -25.76 11.33 -4.46
CA GLY A 154 -26.65 10.26 -4.03
C GLY A 154 -25.88 9.14 -3.36
N ALA A 155 -24.75 8.71 -3.93
CA ALA A 155 -23.90 7.69 -3.33
C ALA A 155 -23.36 8.12 -1.96
N ALA A 156 -22.88 9.36 -1.83
CA ALA A 156 -22.38 9.89 -0.56
C ALA A 156 -23.48 9.96 0.51
N LYS A 157 -24.68 10.42 0.13
CA LYS A 157 -25.84 10.46 1.04
C LYS A 157 -26.26 9.07 1.50
N ASN A 158 -26.35 8.10 0.60
CA ASN A 158 -26.78 6.75 0.93
C ASN A 158 -25.79 6.07 1.88
N LEU A 159 -24.48 6.17 1.61
CA LEU A 159 -23.45 5.63 2.51
C LEU A 159 -23.48 6.28 3.88
N TYR A 160 -23.61 7.61 3.94
CA TYR A 160 -23.72 8.32 5.22
C TYR A 160 -24.98 7.93 5.99
N SER A 161 -26.15 7.86 5.33
CA SER A 161 -27.42 7.47 5.94
C SER A 161 -27.33 6.10 6.62
N VAL A 162 -26.73 5.13 5.93
CA VAL A 162 -26.51 3.78 6.50
C VAL A 162 -25.55 3.85 7.69
N LEU A 163 -24.41 4.55 7.57
CA LEU A 163 -23.47 4.70 8.68
C LEU A 163 -24.10 5.39 9.89
N ASP A 164 -24.96 6.39 9.68
CA ASP A 164 -25.65 7.11 10.75
C ASP A 164 -26.66 6.20 11.46
N ARG A 165 -27.46 5.44 10.70
CA ARG A 165 -28.41 4.44 11.27
C ARG A 165 -27.70 3.35 12.07
N LEU A 166 -26.51 2.94 11.65
CA LEU A 166 -25.68 1.97 12.38
C LEU A 166 -24.92 2.61 13.56
N GLY A 167 -25.05 3.91 13.77
CA GLY A 167 -24.31 4.64 14.80
C GLY A 167 -22.81 4.72 14.52
N LEU A 168 -22.36 4.52 13.27
CA LEU A 168 -20.96 4.53 12.84
C LEU A 168 -20.51 5.88 12.25
N ALA A 169 -21.43 6.80 11.93
CA ALA A 169 -21.09 8.10 11.33
C ALA A 169 -20.14 8.97 12.19
N HIS A 170 -20.13 8.77 13.51
CA HIS A 170 -19.22 9.48 14.42
C HIS A 170 -17.77 8.97 14.37
N GLN A 171 -17.53 7.79 13.78
CA GLN A 171 -16.22 7.14 13.70
C GLN A 171 -15.71 6.92 12.26
N ILE A 172 -16.60 6.94 11.28
CA ILE A 172 -16.31 6.74 9.85
C ILE A 172 -16.85 7.95 9.08
N GLN A 173 -15.95 8.76 8.54
CA GLN A 173 -16.28 9.93 7.72
C GLN A 173 -16.58 9.53 6.27
N VAL A 174 -17.64 10.08 5.69
CA VAL A 174 -17.90 10.02 4.25
C VAL A 174 -17.30 11.28 3.60
N SER A 175 -16.51 11.10 2.54
CA SER A 175 -15.81 12.18 1.84
C SER A 175 -15.76 11.91 0.32
N SER A 176 -15.33 12.88 -0.49
CA SER A 176 -14.99 12.64 -1.90
C SER A 176 -13.73 13.44 -2.28
N PRO A 177 -12.62 12.77 -2.64
CA PRO A 177 -11.41 13.42 -3.14
C PRO A 177 -11.57 14.00 -4.56
N HIS A 178 -11.10 15.23 -4.75
CA HIS A 178 -11.14 15.95 -6.04
C HIS A 178 -9.72 16.20 -6.58
N SER A 179 -9.53 16.26 -7.90
CA SER A 179 -8.32 16.85 -8.49
C SER A 179 -8.43 18.37 -8.61
N GLU A 180 -7.31 19.04 -8.90
CA GLU A 180 -7.25 20.46 -9.30
C GLU A 180 -7.71 20.74 -10.74
N ALA A 181 -8.22 19.73 -11.46
CA ALA A 181 -9.39 19.96 -12.32
C ALA A 181 -10.54 20.48 -11.41
N VAL A 182 -11.83 20.48 -11.66
CA VAL A 182 -12.81 21.23 -10.80
C VAL A 182 -12.59 22.76 -10.66
N PHE A 183 -11.37 23.31 -10.70
CA PHE A 183 -11.03 24.72 -10.70
C PHE A 183 -10.87 25.23 -12.13
N SER A 184 -11.28 26.48 -12.37
CA SER A 184 -11.10 27.19 -13.65
C SER A 184 -9.78 27.95 -13.69
N ASN A 185 -9.43 28.57 -12.57
CA ASN A 185 -8.15 29.22 -12.35
C ASN A 185 -7.68 28.85 -10.93
N SER A 186 -6.38 28.83 -10.70
CA SER A 186 -5.78 28.64 -9.37
C SER A 186 -4.58 29.56 -9.12
N TYR A 187 -4.26 30.45 -10.07
CA TYR A 187 -3.12 31.36 -9.97
C TYR A 187 -3.50 32.84 -10.26
N PRO A 188 -3.10 33.79 -9.39
CA PRO A 188 -2.65 33.58 -8.01
C PRO A 188 -3.76 32.93 -7.15
N PRO A 189 -3.47 32.41 -5.95
CA PRO A 189 -4.47 31.71 -5.12
C PRO A 189 -5.79 32.48 -4.95
N SER A 190 -5.75 33.80 -4.76
CA SER A 190 -6.93 34.66 -4.63
C SER A 190 -7.87 34.70 -5.84
N ALA A 191 -7.37 34.32 -7.01
CA ALA A 191 -8.14 34.23 -8.22
C ALA A 191 -8.89 32.89 -8.35
N CYS A 192 -8.62 31.91 -7.50
CA CYS A 192 -9.15 30.56 -7.67
C CYS A 192 -10.68 30.49 -7.58
N THR A 193 -11.30 29.80 -8.54
CA THR A 193 -12.74 29.55 -8.62
C THR A 193 -12.97 28.13 -9.12
N PHE A 194 -14.07 27.50 -8.68
CA PHE A 194 -14.56 26.30 -9.35
C PHE A 194 -14.97 26.61 -10.79
N ARG A 195 -14.86 25.64 -11.69
CA ARG A 195 -15.40 25.73 -13.05
C ARG A 195 -16.93 25.80 -13.00
N GLU A 196 -17.51 26.57 -13.91
CA GLU A 196 -18.95 26.82 -13.95
C GLU A 196 -19.77 25.55 -14.21
N ASP A 197 -19.25 24.64 -15.05
CA ASP A 197 -19.86 23.34 -15.37
C ASP A 197 -19.93 22.38 -14.18
N VAL A 198 -18.97 22.49 -13.25
CA VAL A 198 -18.88 21.64 -12.05
C VAL A 198 -19.75 22.17 -10.90
N LEU A 199 -20.01 23.47 -10.84
CA LEU A 199 -20.75 24.11 -9.74
C LEU A 199 -22.13 23.48 -9.43
N PRO A 200 -22.96 23.10 -10.42
CA PRO A 200 -24.25 22.45 -10.16
C PRO A 200 -24.14 21.15 -9.35
N PHE A 201 -23.00 20.45 -9.43
CA PHE A 201 -22.74 19.21 -8.71
C PHE A 201 -21.94 19.45 -7.42
N MET A 202 -20.94 20.33 -7.48
CA MET A 202 -20.05 20.64 -6.36
C MET A 202 -20.79 21.35 -5.21
N LYS A 203 -21.59 22.38 -5.49
CA LYS A 203 -22.27 23.14 -4.41
C LYS A 203 -23.19 22.25 -3.56
N PRO A 204 -24.08 21.42 -4.12
CA PRO A 204 -24.90 20.50 -3.33
C PRO A 204 -24.07 19.46 -2.54
N LEU A 205 -22.96 18.98 -3.11
CA LEU A 205 -22.05 18.06 -2.43
C LEU A 205 -21.37 18.71 -1.22
N LEU A 206 -20.85 19.93 -1.39
CA LEU A 206 -20.23 20.69 -0.30
C LEU A 206 -21.26 21.09 0.76
N GLN A 207 -22.50 21.41 0.36
CA GLN A 207 -23.59 21.67 1.30
C GLN A 207 -23.85 20.45 2.19
N PHE A 208 -23.89 19.26 1.61
CA PHE A 208 -24.03 18.01 2.35
C PHE A 208 -22.81 17.76 3.26
N PHE A 209 -21.59 17.88 2.75
CA PHE A 209 -20.37 17.70 3.55
C PHE A 209 -20.25 18.70 4.69
N SER A 210 -20.68 19.94 4.50
CA SER A 210 -20.76 20.97 5.55
C SER A 210 -21.73 20.55 6.67
N GLN A 211 -22.90 19.99 6.32
CA GLN A 211 -23.89 19.51 7.30
C GLN A 211 -23.36 18.35 8.15
N ILE A 212 -22.57 17.46 7.57
CA ILE A 212 -22.01 16.30 8.27
C ILE A 212 -20.62 16.56 8.85
N GLY A 213 -20.05 17.76 8.69
CA GLY A 213 -18.73 18.13 9.22
C GLY A 213 -17.53 17.50 8.50
N THR A 214 -17.67 17.17 7.22
CA THR A 214 -16.63 16.60 6.37
C THR A 214 -15.77 17.70 5.71
N PRO A 215 -14.42 17.62 5.79
CA PRO A 215 -13.49 18.50 5.06
C PRO A 215 -13.58 18.33 3.53
N PHE A 216 -13.13 19.35 2.80
CA PHE A 216 -12.86 19.26 1.37
C PHE A 216 -11.54 18.51 1.13
N TYR A 217 -11.59 17.41 0.39
CA TYR A 217 -10.40 16.65 0.02
C TYR A 217 -9.95 17.00 -1.40
N ILE A 218 -8.69 17.40 -1.53
CA ILE A 218 -8.09 17.81 -2.81
C ILE A 218 -6.75 17.08 -3.06
N ASN A 219 -6.55 16.63 -4.29
CA ASN A 219 -5.30 16.09 -4.79
C ASN A 219 -4.45 17.25 -5.33
N ALA A 220 -3.41 17.64 -4.58
CA ALA A 220 -2.60 18.83 -4.85
C ALA A 220 -1.18 18.42 -5.25
N TYR A 221 -0.85 18.57 -6.53
CA TYR A 221 0.41 18.10 -7.10
C TYR A 221 1.25 19.25 -7.70
N PRO A 222 2.18 19.85 -6.94
CA PRO A 222 3.18 20.77 -7.47
C PRO A 222 4.02 20.15 -8.60
N PHE A 223 4.23 18.83 -8.56
CA PHE A 223 4.91 18.08 -9.63
C PHE A 223 4.18 18.22 -10.96
N LEU A 224 2.86 18.02 -10.99
CA LEU A 224 2.08 18.07 -12.24
C LEU A 224 2.06 19.49 -12.82
N ALA A 225 1.91 20.50 -11.96
CA ALA A 225 2.01 21.90 -12.37
C ALA A 225 3.38 22.20 -13.01
N TYR A 226 4.48 21.86 -12.32
CA TYR A 226 5.83 22.07 -12.85
C TYR A 226 6.11 21.27 -14.12
N LYS A 227 5.68 20.00 -14.19
CA LYS A 227 5.85 19.13 -15.36
C LYS A 227 5.20 19.75 -16.60
N ASN A 228 4.03 20.38 -16.44
CA ASN A 228 3.27 20.95 -17.55
C ASN A 228 3.77 22.33 -17.98
N ASP A 229 4.39 23.10 -17.09
CA ASP A 229 4.97 24.42 -17.41
C ASP A 229 6.34 24.65 -16.73
N PRO A 230 7.39 23.89 -17.13
CA PRO A 230 8.71 23.96 -16.50
C PRO A 230 9.48 25.23 -16.87
N GLN A 231 9.03 25.98 -17.89
CA GLN A 231 9.68 27.20 -18.35
C GLN A 231 9.32 28.41 -17.48
N HIS A 232 8.08 28.49 -16.98
CA HIS A 232 7.64 29.61 -16.16
C HIS A 232 7.58 29.28 -14.66
N ILE A 233 7.38 28.01 -14.29
CA ILE A 233 7.35 27.63 -12.87
C ILE A 233 8.76 27.40 -12.35
N ASN A 234 9.16 28.18 -11.35
CA ASN A 234 10.42 27.96 -10.66
C ASN A 234 10.41 26.62 -9.90
N ILE A 235 11.27 25.68 -10.28
CA ILE A 235 11.33 24.36 -9.62
C ILE A 235 11.60 24.46 -8.11
N ASN A 236 12.34 25.47 -7.64
CA ASN A 236 12.59 25.65 -6.21
C ASN A 236 11.31 26.03 -5.44
N TYR A 237 10.37 26.73 -6.08
CA TYR A 237 9.05 27.03 -5.52
C TYR A 237 8.20 25.77 -5.35
N ALA A 238 8.25 24.85 -6.32
CA ALA A 238 7.58 23.56 -6.25
C ALA A 238 8.24 22.59 -5.24
N LEU A 239 9.54 22.72 -5.00
CA LEU A 239 10.34 21.84 -4.13
C LEU A 239 10.57 22.36 -2.70
N PHE A 240 9.88 23.42 -2.26
CA PHE A 240 10.06 24.06 -0.94
C PHE A 240 11.50 24.55 -0.67
N LYS A 241 12.24 24.91 -1.72
CA LYS A 241 13.60 25.45 -1.62
C LYS A 241 13.55 26.98 -1.66
N LYS A 242 14.64 27.64 -1.25
CA LYS A 242 14.75 29.11 -1.34
C LYS A 242 14.48 29.59 -2.77
N ASN A 243 13.52 30.48 -2.91
CA ASN A 243 13.07 31.07 -4.17
C ASN A 243 12.41 32.43 -3.88
N PRO A 244 12.12 33.26 -4.90
CA PRO A 244 11.45 34.56 -4.70
C PRO A 244 10.03 34.47 -4.12
N GLY A 245 9.40 33.29 -4.22
CA GLY A 245 8.00 33.06 -3.88
C GLY A 245 7.05 33.76 -4.84
N ILE A 246 5.77 33.74 -4.48
CA ILE A 246 4.70 34.39 -5.23
C ILE A 246 3.97 35.34 -4.28
N TYR A 247 3.85 36.61 -4.67
CA TYR A 247 3.06 37.58 -3.95
C TYR A 247 1.67 37.69 -4.57
N ASP A 248 0.65 37.46 -3.76
CA ASP A 248 -0.74 37.60 -4.16
C ASP A 248 -1.23 39.00 -3.80
N ALA A 249 -1.39 39.85 -4.81
CA ALA A 249 -1.73 41.27 -4.62
C ALA A 249 -3.09 41.49 -3.93
N LYS A 250 -4.05 40.57 -4.09
CA LYS A 250 -5.40 40.72 -3.53
C LYS A 250 -5.43 40.36 -2.06
N THR A 251 -4.79 39.27 -1.66
CA THR A 251 -4.71 38.85 -0.24
C THR A 251 -3.55 39.51 0.50
N LYS A 252 -2.60 40.11 -0.22
CA LYS A 252 -1.33 40.66 0.29
C LYS A 252 -0.47 39.60 0.99
N LEU A 253 -0.65 38.34 0.61
CA LEU A 253 0.09 37.21 1.16
C LEU A 253 1.24 36.83 0.25
N HIS A 254 2.32 36.37 0.87
CA HIS A 254 3.47 35.82 0.16
C HIS A 254 3.53 34.31 0.40
N TYR A 255 3.67 33.58 -0.70
CA TYR A 255 3.78 32.13 -0.73
C TYR A 255 5.21 31.75 -1.09
N ASP A 256 5.90 31.09 -0.17
CA ASP A 256 7.27 30.61 -0.38
C ASP A 256 7.32 29.23 -1.06
N ASN A 257 6.18 28.54 -1.17
CA ASN A 257 6.08 27.25 -1.83
C ASN A 257 4.70 27.02 -2.48
N MET A 258 4.69 26.25 -3.57
CA MET A 258 3.50 25.99 -4.38
C MET A 258 2.42 25.18 -3.63
N PHE A 259 2.84 24.23 -2.80
CA PHE A 259 1.92 23.34 -2.10
C PHE A 259 0.97 24.11 -1.16
N LEU A 260 1.48 25.05 -0.37
CA LEU A 260 0.62 25.90 0.48
C LEU A 260 -0.25 26.84 -0.36
N ALA A 261 0.24 27.31 -1.51
CA ALA A 261 -0.53 28.14 -2.43
C ALA A 261 -1.71 27.37 -3.05
N GLN A 262 -1.52 26.11 -3.43
CA GLN A 262 -2.58 25.22 -3.94
C GLN A 262 -3.67 24.95 -2.89
N ILE A 263 -3.29 24.73 -1.63
CA ILE A 263 -4.25 24.59 -0.53
C ILE A 263 -5.05 25.89 -0.33
N ASP A 264 -4.39 27.05 -0.36
CA ASP A 264 -5.08 28.32 -0.19
C ASP A 264 -5.94 28.71 -1.39
N ALA A 265 -5.57 28.29 -2.60
CA ALA A 265 -6.43 28.38 -3.77
C ALA A 265 -7.75 27.62 -3.54
N ALA A 266 -7.69 26.40 -3.00
CA ALA A 266 -8.88 25.63 -2.64
C ALA A 266 -9.72 26.31 -1.55
N TYR A 267 -9.11 26.82 -0.47
CA TYR A 267 -9.83 27.60 0.55
C TYR A 267 -10.57 28.80 -0.06
N ILE A 268 -9.91 29.54 -0.95
CA ILE A 268 -10.49 30.72 -1.60
C ILE A 268 -11.63 30.34 -2.54
N ALA A 269 -11.50 29.24 -3.28
CA ALA A 269 -12.59 28.75 -4.12
C ALA A 269 -13.83 28.39 -3.27
N LEU A 270 -13.63 27.73 -2.13
CA LEU A 270 -14.70 27.38 -1.18
C LEU A 270 -15.39 28.62 -0.58
N GLU A 271 -14.63 29.62 -0.14
CA GLU A 271 -15.18 30.89 0.38
C GLU A 271 -16.06 31.61 -0.65
N LYS A 272 -15.61 31.69 -1.91
CA LYS A 272 -16.37 32.36 -2.99
C LYS A 272 -17.74 31.75 -3.25
N ILE A 273 -17.97 30.52 -2.82
CA ILE A 273 -19.27 29.84 -2.94
C ILE A 273 -19.93 29.55 -1.58
N GLY A 274 -19.47 30.20 -0.50
CA GLY A 274 -20.14 30.23 0.80
C GLY A 274 -19.71 29.16 1.81
N PHE A 275 -18.56 28.51 1.61
CA PHE A 275 -18.05 27.45 2.50
C PHE A 275 -16.81 27.88 3.30
N ASP A 276 -16.83 29.09 3.89
CA ASP A 276 -15.65 29.72 4.49
C ASP A 276 -15.02 28.94 5.64
N LYS A 277 -15.83 28.14 6.35
CA LYS A 277 -15.41 27.35 7.51
C LYS A 277 -14.96 25.93 7.17
N MET A 278 -15.08 25.52 5.92
CA MET A 278 -14.76 24.15 5.51
C MET A 278 -13.24 23.95 5.52
N GLU A 279 -12.75 22.95 6.26
CA GLU A 279 -11.35 22.55 6.28
C GLU A 279 -10.95 21.95 4.91
N VAL A 280 -9.70 22.14 4.50
CA VAL A 280 -9.10 21.44 3.35
C VAL A 280 -8.07 20.43 3.84
N ILE A 281 -8.20 19.18 3.39
CA ILE A 281 -7.22 18.10 3.58
C ILE A 281 -6.69 17.67 2.22
N VAL A 282 -5.38 17.47 2.11
CA VAL A 282 -4.79 16.98 0.86
C VAL A 282 -4.90 15.45 0.81
N SER A 283 -5.75 14.92 -0.08
CA SER A 283 -5.94 13.46 -0.26
C SER A 283 -4.80 12.82 -1.04
N GLU A 284 -4.09 13.57 -1.87
CA GLU A 284 -2.91 13.09 -2.58
C GLU A 284 -1.94 14.22 -2.89
N THR A 285 -0.66 13.95 -2.71
CA THR A 285 0.42 14.80 -3.18
C THR A 285 1.72 14.01 -3.25
N GLY A 286 2.54 14.25 -4.25
CA GLY A 286 3.76 13.47 -4.46
C GLY A 286 4.62 14.01 -5.59
N TRP A 287 5.73 13.33 -5.84
CA TRP A 287 6.66 13.70 -6.90
C TRP A 287 7.33 12.45 -7.47
N ALA A 288 7.21 12.24 -8.79
CA ALA A 288 7.75 11.06 -9.44
C ALA A 288 9.29 11.06 -9.47
N SER A 289 9.87 9.91 -9.15
CA SER A 289 11.33 9.71 -9.10
C SER A 289 11.96 9.41 -10.47
N ARG A 290 11.13 9.11 -11.47
CA ARG A 290 11.52 8.85 -12.86
C ARG A 290 10.31 9.13 -13.74
N GLY A 291 10.51 9.68 -14.93
CA GLY A 291 9.47 9.89 -15.93
C GLY A 291 10.01 9.67 -17.34
N ASP A 292 9.15 9.87 -18.34
CA ASP A 292 9.56 9.92 -19.76
C ASP A 292 10.36 11.20 -20.05
N ASP A 293 10.97 11.30 -21.23
CA ASP A 293 11.85 12.42 -21.60
C ASP A 293 11.15 13.79 -21.56
N ASN A 294 9.83 13.82 -21.74
CA ASN A 294 9.00 15.02 -21.68
C ASN A 294 8.44 15.30 -20.26
N GLU A 295 8.76 14.50 -19.25
CA GLU A 295 8.27 14.66 -17.89
C GLU A 295 9.26 15.44 -17.02
N ALA A 296 9.37 16.74 -17.33
CA ALA A 296 10.32 17.63 -16.68
C ALA A 296 10.25 17.54 -15.14
N GLY A 297 11.42 17.39 -14.52
CA GLY A 297 11.56 17.33 -13.07
C GLY A 297 11.36 15.96 -12.43
N ALA A 298 10.94 14.92 -13.16
CA ALA A 298 10.77 13.56 -12.65
C ALA A 298 12.13 12.87 -12.41
N THR A 299 12.75 13.14 -11.26
CA THR A 299 14.07 12.61 -10.88
C THR A 299 14.09 12.19 -9.41
N VAL A 300 14.92 11.20 -9.07
CA VAL A 300 15.13 10.75 -7.69
C VAL A 300 15.52 11.91 -6.76
N LYS A 301 16.35 12.84 -7.25
CA LYS A 301 16.78 14.02 -6.49
C LYS A 301 15.61 14.94 -6.15
N ASN A 302 14.72 15.20 -7.10
CA ASN A 302 13.56 16.07 -6.88
C ASN A 302 12.50 15.37 -6.04
N ALA A 303 12.21 14.08 -6.30
CA ALA A 303 11.29 13.29 -5.49
C ALA A 303 11.72 13.23 -4.02
N ARG A 304 13.01 12.95 -3.77
CA ARG A 304 13.59 12.99 -2.41
C ARG A 304 13.43 14.37 -1.78
N THR A 305 13.73 15.43 -2.53
CA THR A 305 13.66 16.80 -2.03
C THR A 305 12.22 17.18 -1.65
N TYR A 306 11.27 16.93 -2.55
CA TYR A 306 9.86 17.22 -2.35
C TYR A 306 9.31 16.49 -1.12
N ASN A 307 9.41 15.16 -1.10
CA ASN A 307 8.82 14.35 -0.03
C ASN A 307 9.51 14.56 1.33
N LYS A 308 10.83 14.83 1.36
CA LYS A 308 11.54 15.19 2.59
C LYS A 308 11.09 16.55 3.14
N ASN A 309 10.97 17.55 2.27
CA ASN A 309 10.58 18.89 2.67
C ASN A 309 9.10 18.96 3.08
N LEU A 310 8.23 18.27 2.34
CA LEU A 310 6.82 18.11 2.69
C LEU A 310 6.66 17.43 4.06
N ARG A 311 7.38 16.34 4.31
CA ARG A 311 7.38 15.68 5.64
C ARG A 311 7.80 16.67 6.74
N LYS A 312 8.87 17.44 6.53
CA LYS A 312 9.32 18.47 7.48
C LYS A 312 8.27 19.56 7.68
N LEU A 313 7.58 19.99 6.63
CA LEU A 313 6.52 20.99 6.69
C LEU A 313 5.35 20.49 7.56
N LEU A 314 4.84 19.29 7.27
CA LEU A 314 3.70 18.69 7.97
C LEU A 314 4.02 18.44 9.46
N LEU A 315 5.26 18.08 9.79
CA LEU A 315 5.70 17.89 11.18
C LEU A 315 5.73 19.19 12.00
N LYS A 316 5.77 20.37 11.36
CA LYS A 316 5.67 21.66 12.07
C LYS A 316 4.27 21.94 12.61
N LYS A 317 3.25 21.20 12.13
CA LYS A 317 1.83 21.38 12.52
C LYS A 317 1.37 22.84 12.40
N LYS A 318 1.75 23.50 11.30
CA LYS A 318 1.34 24.86 10.99
C LYS A 318 0.29 24.86 9.88
N GLY A 319 -0.48 25.94 9.81
CA GLY A 319 -1.35 26.21 8.68
C GLY A 319 -0.63 26.84 7.50
N THR A 320 -1.43 27.23 6.52
CA THR A 320 -1.02 27.96 5.32
C THR A 320 -0.95 29.48 5.58
N PRO A 321 -0.41 30.30 4.67
CA PRO A 321 -0.48 31.76 4.78
C PRO A 321 -1.92 32.30 4.97
N TYR A 322 -2.91 31.79 4.24
CA TYR A 322 -4.29 32.24 4.29
C TYR A 322 -5.07 31.64 5.47
N ARG A 323 -4.70 30.43 5.92
CA ARG A 323 -5.31 29.72 7.05
C ARG A 323 -4.24 29.32 8.09
N PRO A 324 -3.59 30.27 8.77
CA PRO A 324 -2.44 29.98 9.64
C PRO A 324 -2.79 29.15 10.88
N LYS A 325 -4.07 29.14 11.28
CA LYS A 325 -4.59 28.38 12.44
C LYS A 325 -5.08 26.97 12.07
N SER A 326 -5.26 26.67 10.78
CA SER A 326 -5.75 25.37 10.32
C SER A 326 -4.56 24.48 9.96
N VAL A 327 -4.26 23.48 10.79
CA VAL A 327 -3.09 22.62 10.58
C VAL A 327 -3.19 21.86 9.26
N VAL A 328 -2.14 21.94 8.43
CA VAL A 328 -2.11 21.21 7.16
C VAL A 328 -1.96 19.71 7.39
N ARG A 329 -2.80 18.93 6.69
CA ARG A 329 -2.80 17.46 6.67
C ARG A 329 -2.72 16.96 5.23
N ALA A 330 -1.93 15.92 5.00
CA ALA A 330 -1.80 15.35 3.67
C ALA A 330 -1.55 13.83 3.68
N TYR A 331 -2.08 13.17 2.65
CA TYR A 331 -1.69 11.82 2.26
C TYR A 331 -0.70 11.88 1.11
N ILE A 332 0.49 11.30 1.30
CA ILE A 332 1.55 11.30 0.30
C ILE A 332 1.28 10.18 -0.71
N PHE A 333 1.28 10.53 -1.99
CA PHE A 333 1.18 9.60 -3.12
C PHE A 333 2.59 9.23 -3.61
N ALA A 334 3.04 7.98 -3.51
CA ALA A 334 2.37 6.82 -2.90
C ALA A 334 3.36 5.98 -2.07
N LEU A 335 2.85 4.97 -1.36
CA LEU A 335 3.68 4.10 -0.53
C LEU A 335 4.69 3.33 -1.38
N PHE A 336 4.27 2.75 -2.50
CA PHE A 336 5.13 1.94 -3.39
C PHE A 336 5.17 2.50 -4.81
N ASN A 337 6.22 2.12 -5.54
CA ASN A 337 6.17 2.17 -7.00
C ASN A 337 5.20 1.10 -7.50
N GLU A 338 4.27 1.48 -8.37
CA GLU A 338 3.18 0.62 -8.85
C GLU A 338 3.40 0.28 -10.32
N ASN A 339 3.98 -0.89 -10.60
CA ASN A 339 4.50 -1.24 -11.94
C ASN A 339 3.41 -1.43 -13.01
N LEU A 340 2.16 -1.68 -12.62
CA LEU A 340 1.05 -1.88 -13.55
C LEU A 340 0.23 -0.61 -13.79
N LYS A 341 0.60 0.55 -13.21
CA LYS A 341 -0.10 1.81 -13.50
C LYS A 341 0.04 2.17 -14.99
N PRO A 342 -1.10 2.43 -15.69
CA PRO A 342 -1.07 2.86 -17.08
C PRO A 342 -0.55 4.29 -17.21
N GLY A 343 -0.31 4.74 -18.44
CA GLY A 343 0.10 6.12 -18.73
C GLY A 343 1.62 6.34 -18.71
N PRO A 344 2.08 7.58 -18.49
CA PRO A 344 3.50 7.95 -18.53
C PRO A 344 4.37 7.21 -17.51
N THR A 345 5.68 7.22 -17.71
CA THR A 345 6.62 6.54 -16.79
C THR A 345 6.58 7.09 -15.37
N SER A 346 6.24 8.37 -15.19
CA SER A 346 6.04 8.96 -13.86
C SER A 346 5.04 8.20 -12.98
N GLU A 347 3.93 7.73 -13.56
CA GLU A 347 2.86 7.02 -12.85
C GLU A 347 3.36 5.78 -12.10
N ARG A 348 4.39 5.11 -12.62
CA ARG A 348 4.99 3.90 -12.04
C ARG A 348 6.08 4.20 -11.00
N ASN A 349 6.39 5.48 -10.75
CA ASN A 349 7.61 5.90 -10.03
C ASN A 349 7.36 6.94 -8.92
N PHE A 350 6.15 7.01 -8.35
CA PHE A 350 5.79 7.89 -7.22
C PHE A 350 6.14 7.33 -5.83
N GLY A 351 6.56 6.08 -5.74
CA GLY A 351 6.75 5.36 -4.49
C GLY A 351 7.78 5.98 -3.54
N LEU A 352 7.45 6.00 -2.26
CA LEU A 352 8.40 6.22 -1.17
C LEU A 352 9.28 4.99 -0.95
N PHE A 353 8.75 3.80 -1.24
CA PHE A 353 9.41 2.51 -1.19
C PHE A 353 9.37 1.84 -2.57
N LYS A 354 10.35 0.97 -2.82
CA LYS A 354 10.35 0.05 -3.96
C LYS A 354 9.43 -1.14 -3.68
N PRO A 355 9.08 -1.96 -4.70
CA PRO A 355 8.20 -3.11 -4.52
C PRO A 355 8.70 -4.16 -3.50
N ASP A 356 10.01 -4.26 -3.27
CA ASP A 356 10.59 -5.13 -2.24
C ASP A 356 10.49 -4.58 -0.81
N GLY A 357 9.93 -3.38 -0.63
CA GLY A 357 9.84 -2.68 0.65
C GLY A 357 11.09 -1.90 1.05
N SER A 358 12.17 -1.95 0.26
CA SER A 358 13.33 -1.07 0.48
C SER A 358 12.98 0.39 0.15
N ILE A 359 13.74 1.35 0.70
CA ILE A 359 13.50 2.77 0.41
C ILE A 359 13.78 3.08 -1.07
N ALA A 360 12.92 3.87 -1.70
CA ALA A 360 13.20 4.40 -3.03
C ALA A 360 14.29 5.49 -2.97
N TYR A 361 14.23 6.31 -1.92
CA TYR A 361 15.19 7.37 -1.61
C TYR A 361 15.08 7.76 -0.13
N ASP A 362 16.17 8.23 0.45
CA ASP A 362 16.20 8.53 1.89
C ASP A 362 15.46 9.84 2.25
N ILE A 363 14.30 9.71 2.89
CA ILE A 363 13.58 10.82 3.55
C ILE A 363 13.47 10.63 5.07
N GLY A 364 14.33 9.79 5.64
CA GLY A 364 14.31 9.42 7.06
C GLY A 364 13.29 8.33 7.41
N PHE A 365 12.98 7.45 6.46
CA PHE A 365 12.27 6.19 6.70
C PHE A 365 13.26 5.02 6.60
N THR A 366 12.93 3.93 7.27
CA THR A 366 13.61 2.64 7.14
C THR A 366 12.73 1.71 6.31
N GLY A 367 13.31 1.07 5.31
CA GLY A 367 12.61 0.06 4.51
C GLY A 367 12.47 -1.26 5.23
N LEU A 368 11.78 -2.21 4.61
CA LEU A 368 11.88 -3.62 4.97
C LEU A 368 13.33 -4.07 4.75
N VAL A 369 13.89 -4.74 5.75
CA VAL A 369 15.20 -5.40 5.60
C VAL A 369 14.92 -6.75 4.96
N PRO A 370 15.63 -7.13 3.88
CA PRO A 370 15.52 -8.48 3.34
C PRO A 370 15.82 -9.49 4.45
N SER A 371 14.96 -10.50 4.62
CA SER A 371 15.27 -11.67 5.44
C SER A 371 16.30 -12.57 4.73
N SER A 372 17.38 -11.99 4.20
CA SER A 372 18.60 -12.75 3.98
C SER A 372 19.29 -12.81 5.34
N ALA A 373 19.36 -14.02 5.90
CA ALA A 373 20.18 -14.29 7.07
C ALA A 373 21.54 -13.60 6.85
N THR A 374 21.82 -12.57 7.62
CA THR A 374 23.20 -12.20 7.84
C THR A 374 23.74 -13.37 8.64
N SER A 375 24.41 -14.32 7.98
CA SER A 375 25.35 -15.19 8.66
C SER A 375 26.35 -14.25 9.31
N SER A 376 26.09 -13.90 10.55
CA SER A 376 27.11 -13.38 11.44
C SER A 376 28.13 -14.50 11.48
N PHE A 377 29.20 -14.36 10.69
CA PHE A 377 30.40 -15.15 10.84
C PHE A 377 30.98 -14.83 12.22
N LEU A 378 30.39 -15.43 13.25
CA LEU A 378 31.11 -15.67 14.48
C LEU A 378 32.18 -16.69 14.11
N SER A 379 33.40 -16.17 13.95
CA SER A 379 34.61 -16.98 13.88
C SER A 379 34.57 -18.03 15.00
N PHE A 380 34.63 -19.30 14.61
CA PHE A 380 34.55 -20.49 15.48
C PHE A 380 35.78 -20.65 16.40
N LYS A 381 36.35 -19.54 16.90
CA LYS A 381 37.47 -19.51 17.85
C LYS A 381 37.13 -18.89 19.21
N GLN A 382 35.87 -18.49 19.48
CA GLN A 382 35.54 -17.78 20.73
C GLN A 382 34.29 -18.29 21.48
N LEU A 383 33.86 -19.55 21.28
CA LEU A 383 32.73 -20.15 22.01
C LEU A 383 33.05 -21.53 22.61
N CYS A 384 34.30 -21.72 23.05
CA CYS A 384 34.60 -22.66 24.12
C CYS A 384 34.83 -21.82 25.38
N ILE A 385 33.84 -21.82 26.28
CA ILE A 385 33.90 -21.62 27.74
C ILE A 385 32.53 -21.10 28.19
N SER A 386 31.97 -21.80 29.18
CA SER A 386 30.73 -21.49 29.91
C SER A 386 29.43 -21.89 29.23
N GLY A 387 28.99 -23.11 29.55
CA GLY A 387 27.68 -23.62 29.20
C GLY A 387 26.55 -22.80 29.83
N TYR A 388 25.55 -22.47 29.02
CA TYR A 388 24.23 -22.11 29.48
C TYR A 388 23.17 -22.77 28.59
N ARG A 389 22.26 -23.50 29.26
CA ARG A 389 21.07 -24.11 28.68
C ARG A 389 20.16 -23.01 28.13
N ILE A 390 19.85 -23.04 26.84
CA ILE A 390 18.78 -22.24 26.26
C ILE A 390 17.47 -22.96 26.53
N PHE A 391 16.69 -22.42 27.47
CA PHE A 391 15.25 -22.63 27.53
C PHE A 391 14.63 -21.89 26.33
N LEU A 392 14.13 -22.63 25.35
CA LEU A 392 13.14 -22.06 24.42
C LEU A 392 11.78 -22.20 25.08
N TYR A 393 11.29 -21.06 25.57
CA TYR A 393 9.95 -20.89 26.07
C TYR A 393 8.94 -21.28 24.98
N ASN A 394 8.09 -22.25 25.32
CA ASN A 394 6.83 -22.53 24.65
C ASN A 394 5.98 -21.26 24.60
N GLY A 395 5.58 -20.88 23.39
CA GLY A 395 4.56 -19.87 23.19
C GLY A 395 3.95 -20.06 21.82
N PHE A 396 2.96 -20.96 21.71
CA PHE A 396 1.73 -20.79 20.94
C PHE A 396 0.87 -22.04 21.11
N TYR A 397 0.14 -22.11 22.22
CA TYR A 397 -1.15 -22.79 22.28
C TYR A 397 -2.22 -21.74 21.94
N ASN A 398 -2.93 -21.96 20.82
CA ASN A 398 -4.40 -22.02 20.69
C ASN A 398 -5.24 -20.82 21.23
N LEU A 399 -6.26 -20.28 20.54
CA LEU A 399 -7.39 -20.92 19.87
C LEU A 399 -8.09 -19.95 18.88
N CYS A 400 -8.57 -20.47 17.74
CA CYS A 400 -10.01 -20.66 17.64
C CYS A 400 -10.28 -22.13 18.04
N GLY A 401 -11.42 -22.40 18.66
CA GLY A 401 -11.87 -23.72 19.15
C GLY A 401 -11.36 -24.94 18.38
N PHE A 402 -10.44 -25.69 19.01
CA PHE A 402 -10.08 -27.12 18.81
C PHE A 402 -9.08 -27.53 17.71
N PRO A 403 -8.26 -28.59 17.96
CA PRO A 403 -6.84 -28.62 17.60
C PRO A 403 -6.52 -29.57 16.44
N SER A 404 -5.63 -29.15 15.53
CA SER A 404 -4.81 -30.06 14.73
C SER A 404 -3.35 -29.80 15.09
N SER A 405 -2.74 -30.73 15.84
CA SER A 405 -1.31 -30.68 16.11
C SER A 405 -0.57 -31.24 14.89
N SER A 406 0.08 -30.37 14.12
CA SER A 406 1.09 -30.81 13.16
C SER A 406 2.44 -30.83 13.86
N SER A 407 3.13 -31.98 13.82
CA SER A 407 4.49 -32.10 14.36
C SER A 407 5.46 -32.48 13.25
N CYS A 408 6.61 -31.80 13.24
CA CYS A 408 7.72 -32.11 12.37
C CYS A 408 8.84 -32.67 13.23
N VAL A 409 9.27 -33.89 12.95
CA VAL A 409 10.34 -34.57 13.69
C VAL A 409 11.38 -35.05 12.68
N ILE A 410 12.64 -34.75 12.98
CA ILE A 410 13.78 -35.28 12.23
C ILE A 410 14.16 -36.60 12.90
N ILE A 411 14.08 -37.70 12.15
CA ILE A 411 14.45 -39.04 12.63
C ILE A 411 15.50 -39.60 11.67
N GLY A 412 16.77 -39.57 12.09
CA GLY A 412 17.88 -40.03 11.25
C GLY A 412 18.06 -39.19 9.99
N ASP A 413 18.02 -39.84 8.83
CA ASP A 413 18.12 -39.27 7.48
C ASP A 413 16.75 -38.91 6.87
N LYS A 414 15.70 -38.88 7.71
CA LYS A 414 14.31 -38.60 7.30
C LYS A 414 13.73 -37.40 8.01
N ILE A 415 12.94 -36.63 7.27
CA ILE A 415 12.05 -35.61 7.82
C ILE A 415 10.62 -36.16 7.76
N GLU A 416 10.03 -36.41 8.93
CA GLU A 416 8.67 -36.92 9.06
C GLU A 416 7.71 -35.78 9.43
N PHE A 417 6.67 -35.63 8.62
CA PHE A 417 5.55 -34.72 8.84
C PHE A 417 4.32 -35.54 9.23
N THR A 418 3.73 -35.20 10.37
CA THR A 418 2.49 -35.83 10.83
C THR A 418 1.42 -34.77 11.01
N SER A 419 0.23 -35.05 10.48
CA SER A 419 -0.97 -34.25 10.67
C SER A 419 -2.14 -35.14 11.12
N GLU A 420 -2.86 -34.68 12.14
CA GLU A 420 -4.09 -35.30 12.64
C GLU A 420 -5.30 -34.51 12.16
N PHE A 421 -6.29 -35.20 11.59
CA PHE A 421 -7.53 -34.62 11.12
C PHE A 421 -8.74 -35.30 11.77
N ASN A 422 -9.82 -34.53 11.94
CA ASN A 422 -11.10 -35.02 12.43
C ASN A 422 -12.16 -34.58 11.42
N ASP A 423 -12.76 -35.54 10.72
CA ASP A 423 -13.80 -35.23 9.75
C ASP A 423 -15.18 -35.24 10.40
N SER A 424 -16.10 -34.39 9.91
CA SER A 424 -17.39 -34.15 10.59
C SER A 424 -18.36 -35.34 10.59
N LEU A 425 -17.98 -36.46 9.96
CA LEU A 425 -18.69 -37.73 9.97
C LEU A 425 -17.65 -38.88 9.92
N ASP A 426 -17.41 -39.51 11.08
CA ASP A 426 -16.64 -40.73 11.35
C ASP A 426 -15.09 -40.66 11.50
N SER A 427 -14.62 -41.33 12.57
CA SER A 427 -13.29 -41.53 13.20
C SER A 427 -12.04 -40.64 12.91
N ARG A 428 -11.09 -40.62 13.86
CA ARG A 428 -9.83 -39.84 13.77
C ARG A 428 -8.87 -40.41 12.71
N HIS A 429 -8.42 -39.58 11.77
CA HIS A 429 -7.47 -39.96 10.72
C HIS A 429 -6.07 -39.38 10.97
N LYS A 430 -5.04 -40.20 10.80
CA LYS A 430 -3.62 -39.82 10.88
C LYS A 430 -2.96 -40.01 9.52
N GLU A 431 -2.50 -38.91 8.93
CA GLU A 431 -1.69 -38.94 7.73
C GLU A 431 -0.22 -38.74 8.08
N ARG A 432 0.66 -39.52 7.44
CA ARG A 432 2.10 -39.40 7.62
C ARG A 432 2.81 -39.30 6.27
N MET A 433 3.70 -38.31 6.17
CA MET A 433 4.55 -38.11 5.01
C MET A 433 6.01 -38.07 5.46
N TRP A 434 6.90 -38.65 4.67
CA TRP A 434 8.34 -38.56 4.92
C TRP A 434 9.16 -38.32 3.66
N LEU A 435 10.20 -37.52 3.84
CA LEU A 435 11.28 -37.32 2.88
C LEU A 435 12.51 -38.12 3.33
N GLU A 436 13.02 -39.00 2.47
CA GLU A 436 14.31 -39.66 2.64
C GLU A 436 15.40 -38.90 1.89
N MET A 437 16.51 -38.58 2.56
CA MET A 437 17.71 -38.04 1.92
C MET A 437 18.89 -39.00 2.10
N PRO A 438 19.54 -39.51 1.04
CA PRO A 438 20.66 -40.42 1.22
C PRO A 438 21.87 -39.71 1.86
N LEU A 439 22.39 -40.27 2.94
CA LEU A 439 23.66 -39.87 3.56
C LEU A 439 24.85 -40.38 2.73
N VAL A 440 25.37 -39.57 1.80
CA VAL A 440 26.75 -39.74 1.31
C VAL A 440 27.39 -38.39 0.96
N GLY A 441 28.38 -38.00 1.77
CA GLY A 441 29.64 -37.32 1.41
C GLY A 441 29.62 -36.05 0.54
N GLU A 442 30.13 -34.95 1.12
CA GLU A 442 30.55 -33.69 0.48
C GLU A 442 29.50 -32.95 -0.38
N PHE A 443 29.08 -31.78 0.12
CA PHE A 443 28.17 -30.85 -0.56
C PHE A 443 28.80 -30.22 -1.81
N HIS A 444 28.89 -30.97 -2.92
CA HIS A 444 29.04 -30.39 -4.27
C HIS A 444 28.31 -31.13 -5.40
N LYS A 445 27.57 -32.21 -5.13
CA LYS A 445 26.64 -32.81 -6.12
C LYS A 445 25.41 -33.38 -5.40
N MET A 446 24.23 -32.81 -5.64
CA MET A 446 22.99 -33.52 -5.31
C MET A 446 22.77 -34.64 -6.33
N PRO A 447 22.50 -35.90 -5.93
CA PRO A 447 22.13 -36.95 -6.86
C PRO A 447 20.67 -36.74 -7.35
N PRO A 448 20.31 -37.22 -8.55
CA PRO A 448 19.04 -36.90 -9.23
C PRO A 448 17.80 -37.62 -8.67
N HIS A 449 17.86 -38.18 -7.46
CA HIS A 449 16.82 -39.06 -6.94
C HIS A 449 16.37 -38.60 -5.54
N ILE A 450 15.28 -37.84 -5.49
CA ILE A 450 14.51 -37.60 -4.25
C ILE A 450 13.45 -38.69 -4.17
N LYS A 451 13.41 -39.45 -3.06
CA LYS A 451 12.35 -40.42 -2.78
C LYS A 451 11.34 -39.80 -1.83
N ILE A 452 10.09 -39.74 -2.26
CA ILE A 452 8.96 -39.25 -1.46
C ILE A 452 8.12 -40.47 -1.13
N GLY A 453 7.98 -40.79 0.16
CA GLY A 453 7.07 -41.84 0.63
C GLY A 453 5.88 -41.20 1.33
N LEU A 454 4.66 -41.44 0.83
CA LEU A 454 3.43 -41.22 1.59
C LEU A 454 2.95 -42.56 2.11
N LEU A 455 2.78 -42.75 3.43
CA LEU A 455 1.95 -43.85 3.93
C LEU A 455 0.61 -43.26 4.40
N ALA A 456 -0.44 -43.55 3.64
CA ALA A 456 -1.81 -43.32 4.09
C ALA A 456 -2.31 -44.61 4.78
N GLY A 457 -2.82 -44.47 6.00
CA GLY A 457 -3.40 -45.58 6.75
C GLY A 457 -4.77 -45.97 6.19
N LEU A 458 -4.79 -47.11 5.49
CA LEU A 458 -5.93 -47.99 5.18
C LEU A 458 -7.13 -47.41 4.39
N SER A 459 -7.25 -47.99 3.18
CA SER A 459 -8.47 -48.46 2.49
C SER A 459 -9.13 -47.65 1.38
N GLU A 460 -8.62 -46.49 0.96
CA GLU A 460 -8.98 -45.95 -0.36
C GLU A 460 -7.74 -45.49 -1.14
N LEU A 461 -7.62 -45.98 -2.39
CA LEU A 461 -6.54 -45.66 -3.32
C LEU A 461 -6.65 -44.18 -3.72
N GLU A 462 -5.88 -43.30 -3.08
CA GLU A 462 -5.85 -41.90 -3.48
C GLU A 462 -5.06 -41.68 -4.78
N ILE A 463 -5.66 -40.94 -5.69
CA ILE A 463 -5.14 -40.61 -7.02
C ILE A 463 -4.30 -39.32 -6.91
N PHE A 464 -3.00 -39.39 -7.17
CA PHE A 464 -2.14 -38.19 -7.17
C PHE A 464 -1.75 -37.77 -8.60
N TYR A 465 -1.88 -36.47 -8.90
CA TYR A 465 -1.48 -35.88 -10.17
C TYR A 465 -0.15 -35.13 -10.02
N HIS A 466 0.81 -35.42 -10.90
CA HIS A 466 2.06 -34.64 -11.01
C HIS A 466 1.88 -33.54 -12.07
N LEU A 467 2.01 -32.27 -11.65
CA LEU A 467 1.79 -31.09 -12.48
C LEU A 467 3.03 -30.20 -12.51
N ILE A 468 3.51 -29.86 -13.69
CA ILE A 468 4.63 -28.92 -13.90
C ILE A 468 4.07 -27.67 -14.60
N SER A 469 3.74 -26.60 -13.87
CA SER A 469 3.28 -25.34 -14.49
C SER A 469 4.35 -24.25 -14.40
N ARG A 470 4.47 -23.44 -15.46
CA ARG A 470 5.31 -22.23 -15.47
C ARG A 470 4.56 -20.96 -15.07
N GLU A 471 3.22 -20.95 -15.01
CA GLU A 471 2.42 -19.75 -14.71
C GLU A 471 1.11 -20.13 -13.95
N GLY A 472 0.53 -19.15 -13.26
CA GLY A 472 -0.47 -19.31 -12.19
C GLY A 472 -1.75 -20.10 -12.49
N ASN A 473 -2.37 -20.55 -11.39
CA ASN A 473 -3.56 -21.41 -11.25
C ASN A 473 -3.42 -22.86 -11.76
N ILE A 474 -3.21 -23.76 -10.80
CA ILE A 474 -3.08 -25.20 -11.01
C ILE A 474 -4.43 -25.85 -10.69
N ILE A 475 -5.14 -26.29 -11.73
CA ILE A 475 -6.37 -27.10 -11.64
C ILE A 475 -6.12 -28.45 -12.31
N SER A 476 -6.82 -29.51 -11.88
CA SER A 476 -6.64 -30.91 -12.34
C SER A 476 -6.92 -31.17 -13.83
N ALA A 477 -7.19 -30.12 -14.61
CA ALA A 477 -7.70 -30.20 -15.97
C ALA A 477 -6.66 -30.64 -17.02
N ASN A 478 -5.36 -30.64 -16.72
CA ASN A 478 -4.30 -31.10 -17.65
C ASN A 478 -3.07 -31.65 -16.91
N PRO A 479 -3.06 -32.95 -16.53
CA PRO A 479 -1.88 -33.55 -15.95
C PRO A 479 -0.72 -33.66 -16.94
N ILE A 480 0.44 -33.15 -16.52
CA ILE A 480 1.67 -33.14 -17.33
C ILE A 480 2.51 -34.41 -17.02
N GLY A 481 2.27 -35.07 -15.89
CA GLY A 481 2.84 -36.36 -15.52
C GLY A 481 1.80 -37.46 -15.33
N ALA A 482 2.27 -38.71 -15.26
CA ALA A 482 1.41 -39.88 -15.03
C ALA A 482 0.69 -39.79 -13.69
N VAL A 483 -0.59 -40.16 -13.69
CA VAL A 483 -1.42 -40.28 -12.50
C VAL A 483 -1.06 -41.58 -11.80
N SER A 484 -0.71 -41.51 -10.51
CA SER A 484 -0.42 -42.70 -9.72
C SER A 484 -1.52 -42.97 -8.72
N THR A 485 -1.99 -44.21 -8.72
CA THR A 485 -2.98 -44.71 -7.75
C THR A 485 -2.37 -45.74 -6.79
N THR A 486 -1.07 -46.05 -6.92
CA THR A 486 -0.40 -47.12 -6.16
C THR A 486 0.54 -46.57 -5.09
N ASN A 487 0.39 -47.02 -3.84
CA ASN A 487 1.24 -46.62 -2.71
C ASN A 487 2.26 -47.73 -2.36
N PRO A 488 3.57 -47.43 -2.20
CA PRO A 488 4.21 -46.12 -2.34
C PRO A 488 4.48 -45.75 -3.81
N THR A 489 4.32 -44.46 -4.13
CA THR A 489 4.63 -43.91 -5.45
C THR A 489 6.03 -43.30 -5.48
N ASN A 490 6.83 -43.65 -6.47
CA ASN A 490 8.13 -43.02 -6.72
C ASN A 490 8.04 -42.09 -7.95
N ILE A 491 8.45 -40.83 -7.80
CA ILE A 491 8.43 -39.84 -8.88
C ILE A 491 9.84 -39.28 -9.07
N THR A 492 10.38 -39.41 -10.28
CA THR A 492 11.71 -38.89 -10.62
C THR A 492 11.60 -37.49 -11.24
N LEU A 493 12.32 -36.51 -10.68
CA LEU A 493 12.32 -35.11 -11.14
C LEU A 493 13.60 -34.80 -11.94
N ASN A 494 13.50 -34.88 -13.27
CA ASN A 494 14.66 -34.78 -14.18
C ASN A 494 14.97 -33.36 -14.67
N ARG A 495 14.24 -32.33 -14.19
CA ARG A 495 14.39 -30.94 -14.65
C ARG A 495 14.30 -29.97 -13.48
N GLY A 496 15.17 -28.96 -13.46
CA GLY A 496 15.06 -27.85 -12.52
C GLY A 496 13.84 -26.97 -12.80
N GLY A 497 13.21 -26.47 -11.74
CA GLY A 497 11.96 -25.71 -11.75
C GLY A 497 11.09 -26.04 -10.52
N GLU A 498 9.97 -25.35 -10.37
CA GLU A 498 8.93 -25.67 -9.38
C GLU A 498 8.07 -26.84 -9.87
N HIS A 499 7.91 -27.86 -9.05
CA HIS A 499 7.07 -29.04 -9.31
C HIS A 499 5.94 -29.09 -8.30
N TYR A 500 4.71 -29.30 -8.75
CA TYR A 500 3.54 -29.33 -7.88
C TYR A 500 2.86 -30.70 -7.93
N PHE A 501 2.48 -31.19 -6.75
CA PHE A 501 1.73 -32.43 -6.59
C PHE A 501 0.41 -32.10 -5.90
N ILE A 502 -0.68 -32.59 -6.46
CA ILE A 502 -2.03 -32.34 -5.95
C ILE A 502 -2.75 -33.66 -5.67
N CYS A 503 -3.59 -33.66 -4.63
CA CYS A 503 -4.48 -34.77 -4.34
C CYS A 503 -5.72 -34.68 -5.25
N GLY A 504 -6.03 -35.79 -5.92
CA GLY A 504 -7.18 -35.93 -6.80
C GLY A 504 -8.50 -36.27 -6.10
N VAL A 505 -8.47 -36.50 -4.78
CA VAL A 505 -9.65 -36.94 -4.02
C VAL A 505 -10.55 -35.75 -3.70
N GLY A 506 -11.83 -35.86 -4.09
CA GLY A 506 -12.87 -34.92 -3.74
C GLY A 506 -12.57 -33.47 -4.09
N ARG A 507 -12.60 -32.57 -3.09
CA ARG A 507 -12.36 -31.12 -3.23
C ARG A 507 -10.99 -30.66 -2.72
N HIS A 508 -10.09 -31.59 -2.38
CA HIS A 508 -8.80 -31.29 -1.73
C HIS A 508 -7.94 -30.31 -2.54
N CYS A 509 -7.78 -30.52 -3.85
CA CYS A 509 -7.06 -29.59 -4.72
C CYS A 509 -7.74 -28.21 -4.80
N SER A 510 -9.07 -28.16 -4.93
CA SER A 510 -9.83 -26.90 -5.03
C SER A 510 -9.80 -26.08 -3.73
N ASN A 511 -9.56 -26.75 -2.61
CA ASN A 511 -9.38 -26.13 -1.29
C ASN A 511 -7.91 -25.74 -1.03
N GLY A 512 -7.01 -25.91 -2.00
CA GLY A 512 -5.62 -25.45 -1.94
C GLY A 512 -4.60 -26.47 -1.44
N GLN A 513 -4.98 -27.75 -1.27
CA GLN A 513 -4.06 -28.80 -0.85
C GLN A 513 -3.10 -29.18 -1.98
N ARG A 514 -1.84 -28.72 -1.86
CA ARG A 514 -0.77 -28.95 -2.83
C ARG A 514 0.59 -29.05 -2.14
N LEU A 515 1.44 -29.92 -2.66
CA LEU A 515 2.86 -29.97 -2.31
C LEU A 515 3.66 -29.28 -3.44
N ALA A 516 4.48 -28.29 -3.08
CA ALA A 516 5.38 -27.62 -4.01
C ALA A 516 6.82 -28.04 -3.71
N ILE A 517 7.56 -28.43 -4.75
CA ILE A 517 8.96 -28.84 -4.66
C ILE A 517 9.77 -28.02 -5.67
N ALA A 518 10.63 -27.15 -5.15
CA ALA A 518 11.58 -26.39 -5.94
C ALA A 518 12.83 -27.25 -6.23
N VAL A 519 13.05 -27.62 -7.49
CA VAL A 519 14.27 -28.34 -7.91
C VAL A 519 15.23 -27.35 -8.57
N SER A 520 16.42 -27.19 -7.99
CA SER A 520 17.45 -26.33 -8.58
C SER A 520 18.17 -27.04 -9.73
N ALA A 521 18.32 -26.39 -10.88
CA ALA A 521 19.10 -26.95 -11.99
C ALA A 521 20.60 -26.88 -11.67
N SER A 522 21.31 -28.01 -11.74
CA SER A 522 22.77 -28.02 -11.70
C SER A 522 23.32 -27.53 -13.05
N SER A 523 23.95 -26.35 -13.07
CA SER A 523 24.68 -25.86 -14.23
C SER A 523 26.01 -26.60 -14.37
N THR A 524 26.04 -27.75 -15.04
CA THR A 524 27.29 -28.28 -15.60
C THR A 524 27.55 -27.63 -16.94
N ALA A 525 27.96 -26.36 -16.91
CA ALA A 525 28.72 -25.77 -18.00
C ALA A 525 30.15 -25.57 -17.47
N ILE A 526 31.04 -26.48 -17.83
CA ILE A 526 32.48 -26.32 -17.63
C ILE A 526 32.91 -25.14 -18.53
N PRO A 527 33.58 -24.10 -18.01
CA PRO A 527 34.18 -23.08 -18.87
C PRO A 527 35.25 -23.74 -19.75
N PRO A 528 35.32 -23.47 -21.07
CA PRO A 528 36.43 -23.96 -21.87
C PRO A 528 37.74 -23.41 -21.29
N ALA A 529 38.72 -24.28 -21.09
CA ALA A 529 40.05 -23.90 -20.65
C ALA A 529 40.63 -22.82 -21.59
N ALA A 530 41.27 -21.81 -21.01
CA ALA A 530 41.96 -20.77 -21.74
C ALA A 530 43.09 -21.38 -22.58
N THR A 531 42.87 -21.53 -23.88
CA THR A 531 43.92 -21.79 -24.86
C THR A 531 44.52 -20.46 -25.31
N THR A 532 45.78 -20.26 -24.96
CA THR A 532 46.68 -19.22 -25.45
C THR A 532 46.64 -19.13 -26.98
N ALA A 533 46.33 -17.94 -27.51
CA ALA A 533 46.41 -17.66 -28.94
C ALA A 533 47.89 -17.54 -29.40
N PRO A 534 48.30 -18.17 -30.52
CA PRO A 534 49.58 -17.89 -31.17
C PRO A 534 49.56 -16.53 -31.87
N PRO A 535 50.73 -15.91 -32.10
CA PRO A 535 50.82 -14.55 -32.63
C PRO A 535 50.39 -14.47 -34.10
N SER A 536 49.84 -13.31 -34.45
CA SER A 536 49.31 -12.93 -35.76
C SER A 536 50.33 -13.00 -36.90
N SER A 537 49.96 -13.67 -37.99
CA SER A 537 50.66 -13.62 -39.28
C SER A 537 50.25 -12.36 -40.06
N SER A 538 51.17 -11.42 -40.25
CA SER A 538 51.08 -10.35 -41.24
C SER A 538 51.60 -10.84 -42.60
N ALA A 539 50.89 -10.44 -43.66
CA ALA A 539 51.25 -10.70 -45.06
C ALA A 539 52.48 -9.86 -45.48
N PRO A 540 53.22 -10.28 -46.54
CA PRO A 540 54.55 -9.76 -46.84
C PRO A 540 54.51 -8.54 -47.76
N THR A 541 55.51 -7.66 -47.67
CA THR A 541 56.16 -7.02 -48.84
C THR A 541 57.38 -6.18 -48.43
N SER A 542 58.55 -6.65 -48.90
CA SER A 542 59.75 -5.94 -49.39
C SER A 542 60.28 -4.65 -48.74
N PHE A 543 61.51 -4.77 -48.24
CA PHE A 543 62.49 -3.74 -47.88
C PHE A 543 62.81 -2.74 -49.01
N PRO A 544 63.35 -1.55 -48.66
CA PRO A 544 64.80 -1.36 -48.80
C PRO A 544 65.47 -0.61 -47.62
N ALA A 545 66.76 -0.39 -47.78
CA ALA A 545 67.81 -0.34 -46.76
C ALA A 545 68.04 0.99 -46.01
N PHE A 546 68.77 0.86 -44.90
CA PHE A 546 69.40 1.88 -44.05
C PHE A 546 70.24 2.93 -44.80
N ILE A 547 70.10 4.21 -44.44
CA ILE A 547 71.21 5.16 -44.19
C ILE A 547 70.76 6.20 -43.13
N PRO A 548 71.57 6.53 -42.10
CA PRO A 548 71.29 7.58 -41.10
C PRO A 548 71.96 8.91 -41.48
N LEU A 549 71.43 10.04 -40.95
CA LEU A 549 72.16 11.23 -40.44
C LEU A 549 71.47 12.60 -40.70
N LEU A 550 71.64 13.47 -39.70
CA LEU A 550 71.77 14.94 -39.75
C LEU A 550 70.51 15.85 -39.81
N PHE A 551 70.26 16.49 -38.67
CA PHE A 551 70.30 17.96 -38.44
C PHE A 551 69.31 18.96 -39.10
N PHE A 552 68.97 19.96 -38.28
CA PHE A 552 68.47 21.34 -38.55
C PHE A 552 66.97 21.58 -38.89
N SER A 553 66.24 22.07 -37.88
CA SER A 553 65.67 23.45 -37.78
C SER A 553 64.63 24.01 -38.76
N LEU A 554 63.51 24.44 -38.16
CA LEU A 554 62.85 25.77 -38.24
C LEU A 554 61.85 26.16 -39.36
N PHE A 555 60.83 26.91 -38.89
CA PHE A 555 59.84 27.82 -39.54
C PHE A 555 58.76 27.18 -40.44
N ILE A 556 57.47 27.21 -40.07
CA ILE A 556 56.44 28.30 -40.18
C ILE A 556 56.32 28.89 -41.60
N ILE A 557 55.08 28.88 -42.12
CA ILE A 557 54.31 29.93 -42.84
C ILE A 557 53.17 29.19 -43.57
N ILE A 558 51.92 29.21 -43.04
CA ILE A 558 50.81 30.11 -43.39
C ILE A 558 50.58 30.23 -44.91
N SER A 559 49.39 29.85 -45.37
CA SER A 559 48.60 30.66 -46.32
C SER A 559 47.19 30.10 -46.54
N PHE A 560 46.24 30.98 -46.21
CA PHE A 560 44.83 31.13 -46.62
C PHE A 560 43.78 30.08 -46.25
#